data_AF-A0A0P7ZF50-F1
#
_entry.id   AF-A0A0P7ZF50-F1
#
_cell.length_a   1.000
_cell.length_b   1.000
_cell.length_c   1.000
_cell.angle_alpha   90.00
_cell.angle_beta   90.00
_cell.angle_gamma   90.00
#
_symmetry.space_group_name_H-M   'P 1'
#
loop_
_entity.id
_entity.type
_entity.pdbx_description
1 polymer ?
#
loop_
_entity_poly.entity_id
_entity_poly.type
_entity_poly.pdbx_seq_one_letter_code
_entity_poly.pdbx_strand_id
1 'polypeptide(L)'
;MQFIWGLDSKEPFNCVLERVTKKFTMFNSDGVPVRARLNITLKEFKMQLNSRERELQSPDKTKVYIAKQGDSLWAIAYREYGDPDMWRPIAQKK
;
A
#
# COMPACT_ATOMS: atom_id res chain seq x y z
N MET A 1 14.28 14.85 1.72
CA MET A 1 14.77 14.47 3.06
C MET A 1 14.77 12.96 3.14
N GLN A 2 15.59 12.36 4.00
CA GLN A 2 15.73 10.91 4.09
C GLN A 2 15.27 10.44 5.47
N PHE A 3 14.31 9.53 5.52
CA PHE A 3 13.90 8.86 6.74
C PHE A 3 14.59 7.50 6.83
N ILE A 4 15.32 7.29 7.92
CA ILE A 4 16.02 6.06 8.26
C ILE A 4 15.56 5.59 9.64
N TRP A 5 15.36 4.29 9.79
CA TRP A 5 14.94 3.70 11.05
C TRP A 5 15.80 2.47 11.36
N GLY A 6 16.41 2.47 12.54
CA GLY A 6 17.36 1.44 12.95
C GLY A 6 18.71 1.53 12.23
N LEU A 7 19.59 0.56 12.50
CA LEU A 7 20.95 0.52 11.97
C LEU A 7 21.03 -0.01 10.51
N ASP A 8 19.99 -0.70 10.04
CA ASP A 8 20.06 -1.52 8.82
C ASP A 8 18.97 -1.17 7.79
N SER A 9 18.62 0.11 7.62
CA SER A 9 17.69 0.53 6.56
C SER A 9 18.40 0.47 5.20
N LYS A 10 18.47 -0.72 4.61
CA LYS A 10 19.11 -0.99 3.30
C LYS A 10 18.49 -0.17 2.15
N GLU A 11 17.29 0.35 2.35
CA GLU A 11 16.60 1.25 1.43
C GLU A 11 16.11 2.50 2.17
N PRO A 12 16.71 3.67 1.89
CA PRO A 12 16.32 4.90 2.56
C PRO A 12 15.00 5.46 2.02
N PHE A 13 14.08 5.83 2.92
CA PHE A 13 12.79 6.40 2.54
C PHE A 13 12.95 7.88 2.16
N ASN A 14 13.05 8.14 0.86
CA ASN A 14 13.12 9.48 0.30
C ASN A 14 11.75 10.12 0.35
N CYS A 15 11.61 11.13 1.21
CA CYS A 15 10.34 11.79 1.44
C CYS A 15 10.47 13.30 1.60
N VAL A 16 9.34 13.96 1.41
CA VAL A 16 9.13 15.37 1.73
C VAL A 16 8.17 15.42 2.92
N LEU A 17 8.50 16.30 3.86
CA LEU A 17 7.67 16.57 5.01
C LEU A 17 6.48 17.44 4.57
N GLU A 18 5.29 16.87 4.55
CA GLU A 18 4.09 17.60 4.12
C GLU A 18 3.48 18.36 5.29
N ARG A 19 3.35 17.69 6.45
CA ARG A 19 2.71 18.30 7.61
C ARG A 19 3.27 17.74 8.91
N VAL A 20 3.44 18.63 9.88
CA VAL A 20 3.75 18.26 11.26
C VAL A 20 2.75 18.94 12.18
N THR A 21 2.07 18.14 13.01
CA THR A 21 1.21 18.64 14.09
C THR A 21 1.79 18.22 15.41
N LYS A 22 2.08 19.20 16.28
CA LYS A 22 2.60 18.96 17.63
C LYS A 22 1.50 19.23 18.65
N LYS A 23 1.23 18.26 19.52
CA LYS A 23 0.32 18.41 20.65
C LYS A 23 1.08 18.12 21.95
N PHE A 24 1.19 19.12 22.81
CA PHE A 24 1.69 18.91 24.16
C PHE A 24 0.59 18.34 25.04
N THR A 25 0.90 17.28 25.79
CA THR A 25 -0.10 16.56 26.59
C THR A 25 0.21 16.57 28.08
N MET A 26 1.38 17.04 28.49
CA MET A 26 1.79 17.06 29.90
C MET A 26 2.72 18.25 30.12
N PHE A 27 2.45 19.00 31.17
CA PHE A 27 3.21 20.16 31.60
C PHE A 27 3.64 19.96 33.05
N ASN A 28 4.86 20.36 33.39
CA ASN A 28 5.33 20.42 34.77
C ASN A 28 4.67 21.59 35.51
N SER A 29 4.86 21.62 36.83
CA SER A 29 4.41 22.70 37.72
C SER A 29 4.88 24.09 37.27
N ASP A 30 6.07 24.16 36.64
CA ASP A 30 6.66 25.39 36.08
C ASP A 30 6.13 25.75 34.66
N GLY A 31 5.13 25.03 34.15
CA GLY A 31 4.53 25.27 32.83
C GLY A 31 5.33 24.75 31.64
N VAL A 32 6.44 24.04 31.87
CA VAL A 32 7.27 23.45 30.81
C VAL A 32 6.62 22.17 30.28
N PRO A 33 6.42 22.01 28.96
CA PRO A 33 5.87 20.78 28.39
C PRO A 33 6.87 19.63 28.49
N VAL A 34 6.48 18.55 29.19
CA VAL A 34 7.33 17.37 29.41
C VAL A 34 6.99 16.23 28.44
N ARG A 35 5.79 16.25 27.86
CA ARG A 35 5.37 15.27 26.86
C ARG A 35 4.72 15.94 25.67
N ALA A 36 5.18 15.58 24.49
CA ALA A 36 4.59 15.97 23.22
C ALA A 36 4.26 14.73 22.38
N ARG A 37 3.12 14.77 21.71
CA ARG A 37 2.79 13.88 20.59
C ARG A 37 3.00 14.65 19.29
N LEU A 38 3.83 14.10 18.42
CA LEU A 38 4.07 14.60 17.09
C LEU A 38 3.34 13.69 16.10
N ASN A 39 2.47 14.28 15.29
CA ASN A 39 1.84 13.61 14.16
C ASN A 39 2.47 14.17 12.89
N ILE A 40 3.20 13.31 12.17
CA ILE A 40 4.03 13.67 11.03
C ILE A 40 3.43 12.98 9.80
N THR A 41 3.09 13.76 8.79
CA THR A 41 2.68 13.26 7.47
C THR A 41 3.85 13.47 6.51
N LEU A 42 4.42 12.34 6.07
CA LEU A 42 5.54 12.28 5.13
C LEU A 42 4.98 11.82 3.78
N LYS A 43 5.34 12.52 2.70
CA LYS A 43 4.98 12.13 1.34
C LYS A 43 6.22 11.59 0.65
N GLU A 44 6.14 10.36 0.16
CA GLU A 44 7.24 9.74 -0.57
C GLU A 44 7.50 10.51 -1.87
N PHE A 45 8.78 10.80 -2.13
CA PHE A 45 9.20 11.49 -3.34
C PHE A 45 10.25 10.63 -4.06
N LYS A 46 9.81 9.90 -5.07
CA LYS A 46 10.69 9.13 -5.96
C LYS A 46 10.98 9.98 -7.19
N MET A 47 12.19 10.53 -7.26
CA MET A 47 12.63 11.33 -8.42
C MET A 47 12.90 10.46 -9.65
N GLN A 48 13.03 9.15 -9.48
CA GLN A 48 13.04 8.19 -10.56
C GLN A 48 11.96 7.16 -10.28
N LEU A 49 10.96 7.10 -11.18
CA LEU A 49 10.11 5.93 -11.34
C LEU A 49 11.06 4.76 -11.59
N ASN A 50 11.41 4.03 -10.53
CA ASN A 50 12.10 2.77 -10.68
C ASN A 50 11.20 1.93 -11.60
N SER A 51 11.72 1.59 -12.77
CA SER A 51 11.10 0.71 -13.75
C SER A 51 10.53 -0.58 -13.12
N ARG A 52 11.04 -0.97 -11.95
CA ARG A 52 10.54 -2.06 -11.09
C ARG A 52 9.13 -1.85 -10.52
N GLU A 53 8.69 -0.62 -10.23
CA GLU A 53 7.30 -0.39 -9.79
C GLU A 53 6.31 -0.46 -10.95
N ARG A 54 6.77 -0.18 -12.18
CA ARG A 54 5.95 -0.42 -13.38
C ARG A 54 5.73 -1.91 -13.62
N GLU A 55 6.67 -2.77 -13.20
CA GLU A 55 6.51 -4.24 -13.21
C GLU A 55 5.52 -4.73 -12.13
N LEU A 56 5.31 -4.00 -11.03
CA LEU A 56 4.23 -4.30 -10.06
C LEU A 56 2.84 -3.90 -10.58
N GLN A 57 2.78 -3.04 -11.60
CA GLN A 57 1.61 -2.86 -12.46
C GLN A 57 1.69 -3.75 -13.70
N SER A 58 2.23 -4.97 -13.57
CA SER A 58 2.04 -5.98 -14.59
C SER A 58 0.53 -6.29 -14.74
N PRO A 59 0.01 -6.42 -15.97
CA PRO A 59 -1.32 -6.96 -16.24
C PRO A 59 -1.54 -8.38 -15.70
N ASP A 60 -0.50 -9.04 -15.18
CA ASP A 60 -0.55 -10.34 -14.51
C ASP A 60 -1.06 -10.30 -13.06
N LYS A 61 -2.06 -9.46 -12.77
CA LYS A 61 -2.84 -9.66 -11.55
C LYS A 61 -3.66 -10.94 -11.73
N THR A 62 -3.07 -12.07 -11.35
CA THR A 62 -3.83 -13.28 -11.02
C THR A 62 -4.70 -12.94 -9.81
N LYS A 63 -5.90 -12.43 -10.08
CA LYS A 63 -6.93 -12.25 -9.06
C LYS A 63 -7.36 -13.64 -8.60
N VAL A 64 -7.09 -13.97 -7.35
CA VAL A 64 -7.56 -15.21 -6.74
C VAL A 64 -8.98 -14.97 -6.24
N TYR A 65 -9.97 -15.57 -6.92
CA TYR A 65 -11.35 -15.57 -6.47
C TYR A 65 -11.64 -16.89 -5.74
N ILE A 66 -12.10 -16.80 -4.49
CA ILE A 66 -12.51 -17.98 -3.71
C ILE A 66 -13.96 -18.28 -4.08
N ALA A 67 -14.17 -19.31 -4.91
CA ALA A 67 -15.50 -19.74 -5.32
C ALA A 67 -16.31 -20.25 -4.12
N LYS A 68 -17.54 -19.77 -3.97
CA LYS A 68 -18.49 -20.25 -2.96
C LYS A 68 -19.42 -21.31 -3.57
N GLN A 69 -19.98 -22.19 -2.73
CA GLN A 69 -20.91 -23.22 -3.19
C GLN A 69 -22.13 -22.58 -3.86
N GLY A 70 -22.32 -22.84 -5.15
CA GLY A 70 -23.35 -22.21 -6.00
C GLY A 70 -22.79 -21.25 -7.07
N ASP A 71 -21.53 -20.84 -6.98
CA ASP A 71 -20.87 -20.06 -8.03
C ASP A 71 -20.51 -20.96 -9.21
N SER A 72 -20.87 -20.52 -10.42
CA SER A 72 -20.52 -21.22 -11.66
C SER A 72 -19.40 -20.52 -12.40
N LEU A 73 -18.53 -21.30 -13.07
CA LEU A 73 -17.34 -20.77 -13.76
C LEU A 73 -17.69 -19.71 -14.82
N TRP A 74 -18.82 -19.88 -15.53
CA TRP A 74 -19.32 -18.89 -16.49
C TRP A 74 -19.76 -17.57 -15.85
N ALA A 75 -20.33 -17.61 -14.63
CA ALA A 75 -20.73 -16.41 -13.90
C ALA A 75 -19.50 -15.63 -13.39
N ILE A 76 -18.44 -16.34 -13.02
CA ILE A 76 -17.15 -15.74 -12.63
C ILE A 76 -16.46 -15.15 -13.87
N ALA A 77 -16.47 -15.87 -14.99
CA ALA A 77 -15.92 -15.38 -16.27
C ALA A 77 -16.64 -14.12 -16.76
N TYR A 78 -17.97 -14.11 -16.74
CA TYR A 78 -18.77 -12.93 -17.11
C TYR A 78 -18.45 -11.72 -16.23
N ARG A 79 -18.26 -11.93 -14.92
CA ARG A 79 -17.95 -10.85 -13.98
C ARG A 79 -16.55 -10.28 -14.17
N GLU A 80 -15.56 -11.11 -14.50
CA GLU A 80 -14.15 -10.67 -14.61
C GLU A 80 -13.75 -10.25 -16.03
N TYR A 81 -14.28 -10.91 -17.06
CA TYR A 81 -13.90 -10.69 -18.46
C TYR A 81 -15.03 -10.07 -19.31
N GLY A 82 -16.25 -9.95 -18.80
CA GLY A 82 -17.41 -9.50 -19.57
C GLY A 82 -17.97 -10.55 -20.53
N ASP A 83 -17.18 -11.58 -20.85
CA ASP A 83 -17.54 -12.69 -21.72
C ASP A 83 -17.68 -14.00 -20.93
N PRO A 84 -18.84 -14.66 -20.97
CA PRO A 84 -19.08 -15.91 -20.24
C PRO A 84 -18.33 -17.10 -20.81
N ASP A 85 -17.90 -17.04 -22.09
CA ASP A 85 -17.13 -18.11 -22.76
C ASP A 85 -15.65 -18.17 -22.32
N MET A 86 -15.17 -17.13 -21.63
CA MET A 86 -13.80 -17.04 -21.10
C MET A 86 -13.59 -17.83 -19.79
N TRP A 87 -14.40 -18.87 -19.53
CA TRP A 87 -14.28 -19.73 -18.35
C TRP A 87 -13.15 -20.77 -18.46
N ARG A 88 -12.76 -21.13 -19.68
CA ARG A 88 -11.68 -22.10 -19.96
C ARG A 88 -10.33 -21.73 -19.33
N PRO A 89 -9.82 -20.49 -19.45
CA PRO A 89 -8.57 -20.09 -18.78
C PRO A 89 -8.68 -20.08 -17.25
N ILE A 90 -9.88 -19.90 -16.69
CA ILE A 90 -10.13 -19.96 -15.25
C ILE A 90 -10.06 -21.41 -14.76
N ALA A 91 -10.62 -22.36 -15.51
CA ALA A 91 -10.62 -23.78 -15.17
C ALA A 91 -9.25 -24.46 -15.30
N GLN A 92 -8.34 -23.88 -16.08
CA GLN A 92 -7.02 -24.47 -16.35
C GLN A 92 -5.95 -24.05 -15.30
N LYS A 93 -6.18 -22.97 -14.55
CA LYS A 93 -5.37 -22.61 -13.38
C LYS A 93 -5.75 -23.55 -12.22
N LYS A 94 -4.84 -24.46 -11.89
CA LYS A 94 -4.98 -25.44 -10.80
C LYS A 94 -4.08 -25.07 -9.63
#